data_AF-A0A3D1H270-F1
#
_entry.id   AF-A0A3D1H270-F1
#
_cell.length_a   1.000
_cell.length_b   1.000
_cell.length_c   1.000
_cell.angle_alpha   90.00
_cell.angle_beta   90.00
_cell.angle_gamma   90.00
#
_symmetry.space_group_name_H-M   'P 1'
#
loop_
_entity.id
_entity.type
_entity.pdbx_description
1 polymer ?
#
loop_
_entity_poly.entity_id
_entity_poly.type
_entity_poly.pdbx_seq_one_letter_code
_entity_poly.pdbx_strand_id
1 'polypeptide(L)'
;MKKIMMGCLSAVAAIIALASCSQDYTTYSGPSHIMFSDTLYQYPVQQNNEIFNVPVSATERADYDRTFAVEVVDRESNAIEDYHYRILDNTVTIKAGEMVGNVQVQGIYDHIGKTDSLGFTLKLVIPEKYNWTELYKDYTHVVMQKSCPFDIHNFTGWCVVTSTFYNQYLNNVSHRLIRTELAEGEENTVWLKDVYYAGYDLKLKFKPGNPLEPKVEMDDQIAGPTGEAFNTIHGDGKLRISQPSVYPSYFNSCQNYVMQYVTMSVKDKKGSLYGTVGTFITLYEWISDAEAERIKEQGF
;
A
#
# COMPACT_ATOMS: atom_id res chain seq x y z
N MET A 1 73.99 21.17 8.59
CA MET A 1 74.55 21.36 7.23
C MET A 1 74.89 19.98 6.66
N LYS A 2 73.92 19.20 6.17
CA LYS A 2 73.41 19.11 4.77
C LYS A 2 74.52 19.07 3.71
N LYS A 3 74.67 17.90 3.08
CA LYS A 3 74.85 17.57 1.64
C LYS A 3 75.39 16.11 1.60
N ILE A 4 74.97 15.16 0.77
CA ILE A 4 74.14 15.11 -0.45
C ILE A 4 73.90 13.60 -0.74
N MET A 5 72.64 13.26 -1.09
CA MET A 5 72.17 12.33 -2.17
C MET A 5 72.82 10.94 -2.33
N MET A 6 72.19 9.88 -2.81
CA MET A 6 70.84 9.49 -3.25
C MET A 6 71.07 8.12 -3.89
N GLY A 7 70.35 7.08 -3.50
CA GLY A 7 70.53 5.77 -4.13
C GLY A 7 69.63 4.68 -3.55
N CYS A 8 68.50 4.45 -4.24
CA CYS A 8 67.75 3.20 -4.27
C CYS A 8 67.19 2.68 -2.93
N LEU A 9 66.12 3.31 -2.44
CA LEU A 9 65.09 2.61 -1.65
C LEU A 9 63.71 3.04 -2.15
N SER A 10 63.37 2.56 -3.34
CA SER A 10 62.00 2.56 -3.87
C SER A 10 61.64 1.12 -4.22
N ALA A 11 61.49 0.30 -3.19
CA ALA A 11 60.89 -1.02 -3.27
C ALA A 11 60.37 -1.37 -1.87
N VAL A 12 59.09 -1.10 -1.63
CA VAL A 12 58.06 -2.01 -1.10
C VAL A 12 56.78 -1.17 -1.05
N ALA A 13 56.14 -1.03 -2.22
CA ALA A 13 54.73 -0.66 -2.25
C ALA A 13 53.95 -1.90 -1.80
N ALA A 14 53.13 -1.73 -0.76
CA ALA A 14 52.32 -2.77 -0.17
C ALA A 14 51.38 -3.40 -1.22
N ILE A 15 51.68 -4.65 -1.61
CA ILE A 15 50.68 -5.54 -2.21
C ILE A 15 49.91 -6.14 -1.03
N ILE A 16 48.88 -5.42 -0.58
CA ILE A 16 47.79 -6.07 0.15
C ILE A 16 46.99 -6.78 -0.93
N ALA A 17 47.27 -8.08 -1.09
CA ALA A 17 46.50 -8.96 -1.93
C ALA A 17 45.03 -8.83 -1.53
N LEU A 18 44.21 -8.41 -2.48
CA LEU A 18 42.77 -8.61 -2.46
C LEU A 18 42.53 -10.12 -2.35
N ALA A 19 42.40 -10.63 -1.13
CA ALA A 19 41.69 -11.87 -0.90
C ALA A 19 40.21 -11.57 -1.18
N SER A 20 39.83 -11.49 -2.46
CA SER A 20 38.45 -11.65 -2.84
C SER A 20 38.09 -13.09 -2.48
N CYS A 21 37.28 -13.27 -1.45
CA CYS A 21 36.57 -14.52 -1.29
C CYS A 21 35.80 -14.73 -2.59
N SER A 22 36.24 -15.66 -3.42
CA SER A 22 35.37 -16.22 -4.45
C SER A 22 34.23 -16.89 -3.69
N GLN A 23 33.11 -16.19 -3.55
CA GLN A 23 31.87 -16.87 -3.25
C GLN A 23 31.61 -17.76 -4.45
N ASP A 24 31.90 -19.05 -4.31
CA ASP A 24 31.39 -20.08 -5.22
C ASP A 24 29.86 -20.00 -5.12
N TYR A 25 29.25 -19.27 -6.04
CA TYR A 25 27.83 -19.39 -6.27
C TYR A 25 27.60 -20.82 -6.72
N THR A 26 26.93 -21.61 -5.89
CA THR A 26 26.44 -22.92 -6.31
C THR A 26 25.34 -22.67 -7.33
N THR A 27 25.71 -22.67 -8.61
CA THR A 27 24.75 -22.67 -9.70
C THR A 27 24.06 -24.03 -9.69
N TYR A 28 22.78 -24.03 -9.38
CA TYR A 28 21.93 -25.20 -9.55
C TYR A 28 22.03 -25.67 -11.01
N SER A 29 22.29 -26.97 -11.20
CA SER A 29 22.50 -27.62 -12.52
C SER A 29 21.57 -28.83 -12.70
N GLY A 30 20.48 -28.87 -11.94
CA GLY A 30 19.47 -29.92 -12.06
C GLY A 30 18.41 -29.59 -13.11
N PRO A 31 17.40 -30.46 -13.29
CA PRO A 31 16.30 -30.22 -14.22
C PRO A 31 15.63 -28.86 -14.00
N SER A 32 15.48 -28.08 -15.08
CA SER A 32 14.72 -26.83 -15.02
C SER A 32 13.34 -27.07 -14.40
N HIS A 33 12.90 -26.15 -13.55
CA HIS A 33 11.59 -26.19 -12.91
C HIS A 33 10.79 -24.96 -13.36
N ILE A 34 9.50 -25.17 -13.61
CA ILE A 34 8.56 -24.16 -14.07
C ILE A 34 7.53 -23.91 -12.97
N MET A 35 7.34 -22.66 -12.59
CA MET A 35 6.44 -22.25 -11.50
C MET A 35 5.87 -20.87 -11.78
N PHE A 36 4.78 -20.49 -11.10
CA PHE A 36 4.47 -19.08 -10.96
C PHE A 36 5.54 -18.41 -10.10
N SER A 37 5.90 -17.16 -10.40
CA SER A 37 6.96 -16.47 -9.66
C SER A 37 6.58 -16.14 -8.20
N ASP A 38 5.29 -16.17 -7.89
CA ASP A 38 4.70 -15.95 -6.58
C ASP A 38 3.40 -16.77 -6.45
N THR A 39 3.00 -17.01 -5.21
CA THR A 39 1.79 -17.74 -4.83
C THR A 39 0.55 -16.86 -4.75
N LEU A 40 0.73 -15.54 -4.68
CA LEU A 40 -0.35 -14.55 -4.63
C LEU A 40 0.03 -13.31 -5.42
N TYR A 41 -0.86 -12.89 -6.32
CA TYR A 41 -0.79 -11.61 -7.00
C TYR A 41 -2.01 -10.77 -6.67
N GLN A 42 -1.79 -9.46 -6.54
CA GLN A 42 -2.85 -8.48 -6.36
C GLN A 42 -2.78 -7.48 -7.50
N TYR A 43 -3.89 -7.26 -8.19
CA TYR A 43 -3.97 -6.29 -9.29
C TYR A 43 -5.12 -5.31 -9.10
N PRO A 44 -4.87 -4.00 -9.30
CA PRO A 44 -5.93 -3.01 -9.35
C PRO A 44 -6.61 -3.10 -10.72
N VAL A 45 -7.91 -3.34 -10.75
CA VAL A 45 -8.71 -3.28 -11.97
C VAL A 45 -9.19 -1.85 -12.16
N GLN A 46 -8.67 -1.20 -13.19
CA GLN A 46 -8.95 0.19 -13.56
C GLN A 46 -9.81 0.23 -14.84
N GLN A 47 -10.45 1.38 -15.09
CA GLN A 47 -11.31 1.58 -16.28
C GLN A 47 -10.55 1.56 -17.61
N ASN A 48 -9.23 1.68 -17.59
CA ASN A 48 -8.37 1.66 -18.77
C ASN A 48 -8.25 0.26 -19.42
N ASN A 49 -8.88 -0.77 -18.84
CA ASN A 49 -8.82 -2.16 -19.31
C ASN A 49 -7.38 -2.69 -19.42
N GLU A 50 -6.51 -2.26 -18.50
CA GLU A 50 -5.12 -2.69 -18.43
C GLU A 50 -5.02 -4.22 -18.33
N ILE A 51 -4.07 -4.76 -19.08
CA ILE A 51 -3.71 -6.18 -19.06
C ILE A 51 -2.64 -6.34 -17.99
N PHE A 52 -2.91 -7.16 -16.98
CA PHE A 52 -1.91 -7.51 -15.99
C PHE A 52 -1.28 -8.87 -16.32
N ASN A 53 -0.01 -8.98 -15.96
CA ASN A 53 0.84 -10.11 -16.29
C ASN A 53 1.07 -10.95 -15.04
N VAL A 54 0.61 -12.20 -15.05
CA VAL A 54 0.92 -13.19 -14.01
C VAL A 54 2.15 -13.98 -14.47
N PRO A 55 3.34 -13.74 -13.88
CA PRO A 55 4.57 -14.29 -14.40
C PRO A 55 4.76 -15.76 -14.03
N VAL A 56 5.22 -16.52 -15.01
CA VAL A 56 5.62 -17.92 -14.92
C VAL A 56 7.11 -17.99 -15.20
N SER A 57 7.86 -18.44 -14.21
CA SER A 57 9.31 -18.48 -14.21
C SER A 57 9.85 -19.88 -14.47
N ALA A 58 11.00 -19.92 -15.13
CA ALA A 58 11.86 -21.07 -15.26
C ALA A 58 13.16 -20.86 -14.47
N THR A 59 13.65 -21.91 -13.81
CA THR A 59 14.94 -21.84 -13.10
C THR A 59 16.15 -21.81 -14.03
N GLU A 60 15.97 -22.11 -15.32
CA GLU A 60 17.04 -22.15 -16.32
C GLU A 60 16.56 -21.58 -17.67
N ARG A 61 17.51 -21.05 -18.45
CA ARG A 61 17.28 -20.64 -19.85
C ARG A 61 17.25 -21.87 -20.76
N ALA A 62 16.38 -21.86 -21.74
CA ALA A 62 16.38 -22.82 -22.85
C ALA A 62 16.68 -22.09 -24.15
N ASP A 63 17.26 -22.76 -25.13
CA ASP A 63 17.49 -22.25 -26.49
C ASP A 63 16.26 -22.43 -27.42
N TYR A 64 15.14 -22.91 -26.86
CA TYR A 64 13.86 -23.08 -27.53
C TYR A 64 12.71 -22.48 -26.69
N ASP A 65 11.62 -22.10 -27.37
CA ASP A 65 10.38 -21.65 -26.73
C ASP A 65 9.75 -22.79 -25.93
N ARG A 66 9.40 -22.51 -24.67
CA ARG A 66 8.68 -23.46 -23.80
C ARG A 66 7.27 -22.93 -23.59
N THR A 67 6.27 -23.68 -24.05
CA THR A 67 4.86 -23.31 -23.91
C THR A 67 4.16 -24.30 -23.00
N PHE A 68 3.41 -23.78 -22.03
CA PHE A 68 2.68 -24.56 -21.03
C PHE A 68 1.21 -24.12 -20.99
N ALA A 69 0.31 -25.05 -20.74
CA ALA A 69 -1.09 -24.74 -20.54
C ALA A 69 -1.34 -24.24 -19.11
N VAL A 70 -2.33 -23.37 -18.98
CA VAL A 70 -2.78 -22.76 -17.73
C VAL A 70 -4.27 -23.03 -17.59
N GLU A 71 -4.67 -23.50 -16.42
CA GLU A 71 -6.07 -23.81 -16.11
C GLU A 71 -6.55 -22.95 -14.94
N VAL A 72 -7.83 -22.60 -14.95
CA VAL A 72 -8.51 -21.99 -13.81
C VAL A 72 -9.01 -23.10 -12.88
N VAL A 73 -8.75 -22.95 -11.59
CA VAL A 73 -9.26 -23.88 -10.57
C VAL A 73 -10.53 -23.30 -9.96
N ASP A 74 -11.68 -23.59 -10.58
CA ASP A 74 -12.99 -23.01 -10.20
C ASP A 74 -13.33 -23.22 -8.72
N ARG A 75 -13.04 -24.41 -8.16
CA ARG A 75 -13.34 -24.74 -6.75
C ARG A 75 -12.58 -23.87 -5.74
N GLU A 76 -11.52 -23.18 -6.15
CA GLU A 76 -10.72 -22.26 -5.34
C GLU A 76 -10.91 -20.79 -5.76
N SER A 77 -11.87 -20.53 -6.65
CA SER A 77 -12.12 -19.23 -7.24
C SER A 77 -13.52 -18.72 -6.87
N ASN A 78 -13.65 -17.41 -6.65
CA ASN A 78 -14.96 -16.75 -6.53
C ASN A 78 -15.21 -15.76 -7.67
N ALA A 79 -14.16 -15.36 -8.41
CA ALA A 79 -14.29 -14.68 -9.67
C ALA A 79 -14.74 -15.66 -10.77
N ILE A 80 -15.38 -15.14 -11.82
CA ILE A 80 -15.98 -15.91 -12.91
C ILE A 80 -15.31 -15.41 -14.18
N GLU A 81 -14.68 -16.30 -14.93
CA GLU A 81 -14.10 -15.96 -16.23
C GLU A 81 -15.20 -15.49 -17.21
N ASP A 82 -14.85 -14.58 -18.12
CA ASP A 82 -15.71 -13.83 -19.04
C ASP A 82 -16.74 -12.88 -18.41
N TYR A 83 -16.96 -12.96 -17.09
CA TYR A 83 -17.77 -12.01 -16.35
C TYR A 83 -16.92 -11.04 -15.54
N HIS A 84 -16.09 -11.51 -14.61
CA HIS A 84 -15.23 -10.66 -13.77
C HIS A 84 -13.87 -10.35 -14.41
N TYR A 85 -13.33 -11.28 -15.20
CA TYR A 85 -12.03 -11.17 -15.87
C TYR A 85 -11.98 -12.04 -17.12
N ARG A 86 -10.93 -11.91 -17.93
CA ARG A 86 -10.63 -12.76 -19.09
C ARG A 86 -9.16 -13.15 -19.09
N ILE A 87 -8.88 -14.42 -19.31
CA ILE A 87 -7.54 -14.87 -19.70
C ILE A 87 -7.42 -14.68 -21.20
N LEU A 88 -6.37 -13.98 -21.66
CA LEU A 88 -6.22 -13.67 -23.08
C LEU A 88 -5.70 -14.87 -23.89
N ASP A 89 -4.88 -15.70 -23.25
CA ASP A 89 -4.38 -16.96 -23.78
C ASP A 89 -4.25 -17.96 -22.63
N ASN A 90 -4.85 -19.14 -22.78
CA ASN A 90 -4.77 -20.23 -21.80
C ASN A 90 -3.44 -20.98 -21.87
N THR A 91 -2.48 -20.44 -22.61
CA THR A 91 -1.09 -20.89 -22.63
C THR A 91 -0.15 -19.76 -22.27
N VAL A 92 0.99 -20.13 -21.70
CA VAL A 92 2.10 -19.24 -21.42
C VAL A 92 3.33 -19.72 -22.15
N THR A 93 3.97 -18.83 -22.90
CA THR A 93 5.23 -19.12 -23.58
C THR A 93 6.38 -18.37 -22.90
N ILE A 94 7.38 -19.11 -22.45
CA ILE A 94 8.70 -18.59 -22.09
C ILE A 94 9.57 -18.67 -23.34
N LYS A 95 9.99 -17.53 -23.89
CA LYS A 95 10.76 -17.49 -25.14
C LYS A 95 12.16 -18.08 -24.99
N ALA A 96 12.72 -18.55 -26.09
CA ALA A 96 14.12 -18.96 -26.17
C ALA A 96 15.04 -17.86 -25.62
N GLY A 97 15.96 -18.24 -24.73
CA GLY A 97 16.86 -17.35 -24.03
C GLY A 97 16.25 -16.62 -22.82
N GLU A 98 14.93 -16.66 -22.64
CA GLU A 98 14.23 -16.04 -21.50
C GLU A 98 13.95 -17.04 -20.37
N MET A 99 13.66 -16.50 -19.20
CA MET A 99 13.30 -17.28 -17.99
C MET A 99 11.91 -16.94 -17.48
N VAL A 100 11.20 -15.98 -18.07
CA VAL A 100 9.86 -15.56 -17.62
C VAL A 100 8.95 -15.46 -18.84
N GLY A 101 7.77 -16.05 -18.73
CA GLY A 101 6.62 -15.79 -19.60
C GLY A 101 5.47 -15.26 -18.74
N ASN A 102 4.43 -14.69 -19.36
CA ASN A 102 3.30 -14.13 -18.61
C ASN A 102 1.99 -14.74 -19.08
N VAL A 103 1.15 -15.15 -18.13
CA VAL A 103 -0.28 -15.31 -18.37
C VAL A 103 -0.88 -13.91 -18.39
N GLN A 104 -1.45 -13.54 -19.53
CA GLN A 104 -2.06 -12.23 -19.69
C GLN A 104 -3.52 -12.29 -19.28
N VAL A 105 -3.88 -11.45 -18.32
CA VAL A 105 -5.23 -11.40 -17.78
C VAL A 105 -5.74 -9.96 -17.84
N GLN A 106 -7.01 -9.80 -18.18
CA GLN A 106 -7.70 -8.52 -18.21
C GLN A 106 -8.90 -8.57 -17.25
N GLY A 107 -8.94 -7.64 -16.29
CA GLY A 107 -10.11 -7.46 -15.42
C GLY A 107 -11.23 -6.72 -16.14
N ILE A 108 -12.48 -7.07 -15.86
CA ILE A 108 -13.67 -6.39 -16.43
C ILE A 108 -14.20 -5.42 -15.38
N TYR A 109 -13.77 -4.15 -15.48
CA TYR A 109 -14.01 -3.14 -14.46
C TYR A 109 -15.47 -3.03 -14.01
N ASP A 110 -16.42 -3.01 -14.96
CA ASP A 110 -17.84 -2.76 -14.68
C ASP A 110 -18.54 -3.91 -13.95
N HIS A 111 -17.97 -5.11 -14.00
CA HIS A 111 -18.54 -6.29 -13.33
C HIS A 111 -17.95 -6.54 -11.93
N ILE A 112 -17.04 -5.69 -11.47
CA ILE A 112 -16.49 -5.75 -10.12
C ILE A 112 -17.14 -4.63 -9.29
N GLY A 113 -17.79 -4.99 -8.19
CA GLY A 113 -18.38 -4.08 -7.21
C GLY A 113 -17.32 -3.35 -6.38
N LYS A 114 -17.72 -2.23 -5.77
CA LYS A 114 -16.82 -1.38 -4.98
C LYS A 114 -16.28 -2.05 -3.71
N THR A 115 -17.04 -3.00 -3.18
CA THR A 115 -16.75 -3.74 -1.94
C THR A 115 -16.40 -5.21 -2.20
N ASP A 116 -16.32 -5.60 -3.47
CA ASP A 116 -16.09 -6.98 -3.82
C ASP A 116 -14.62 -7.35 -3.56
N SER A 117 -14.42 -8.56 -3.04
CA SER A 117 -13.10 -9.18 -2.92
C SER A 117 -13.09 -10.41 -3.82
N LEU A 118 -12.71 -10.21 -5.08
CA LEU A 118 -12.71 -11.25 -6.10
C LEU A 118 -11.31 -11.79 -6.34
N GLY A 119 -11.22 -13.10 -6.52
CA GLY A 119 -10.02 -13.78 -6.92
C GLY A 119 -10.27 -15.10 -7.63
N PHE A 120 -9.27 -15.54 -8.36
CA PHE A 120 -9.25 -16.81 -9.07
C PHE A 120 -7.89 -17.47 -8.92
N THR A 121 -7.86 -18.79 -9.04
CA THR A 121 -6.65 -19.58 -8.93
C THR A 121 -6.24 -20.08 -10.30
N LEU A 122 -5.00 -19.79 -10.70
CA LEU A 122 -4.39 -20.35 -11.89
C LEU A 122 -3.53 -21.55 -11.50
N LYS A 123 -3.56 -22.60 -12.30
CA LYS A 123 -2.72 -23.79 -12.16
C LYS A 123 -1.98 -24.06 -13.45
N LEU A 124 -0.69 -24.38 -13.33
CA LEU A 124 0.15 -24.77 -14.45
C LEU A 124 -0.01 -26.26 -14.76
N VAL A 125 -0.23 -26.56 -16.04
CA VAL A 125 -0.19 -27.93 -16.56
C VAL A 125 1.17 -28.15 -17.21
N ILE A 126 2.09 -28.71 -16.42
CA ILE A 126 3.48 -28.92 -16.82
C ILE A 126 3.85 -30.41 -16.85
N PRO A 127 4.68 -30.85 -17.81
CA PRO A 127 5.25 -32.20 -17.80
C PRO A 127 6.00 -32.53 -16.51
N GLU A 128 5.94 -33.80 -16.07
CA GLU A 128 6.57 -34.28 -14.83
C GLU A 128 8.06 -33.93 -14.71
N LYS A 129 8.79 -33.91 -15.84
CA LYS A 129 10.22 -33.52 -15.88
C LYS A 129 10.49 -32.09 -15.39
N TYR A 130 9.50 -31.20 -15.47
CA TYR A 130 9.54 -29.83 -14.96
C TYR A 130 8.80 -29.70 -13.62
N ASN A 131 8.16 -30.75 -13.13
CA ASN A 131 7.22 -30.68 -12.03
C ASN A 131 7.88 -31.05 -10.70
N TRP A 132 8.22 -30.05 -9.90
CA TRP A 132 8.80 -30.22 -8.57
C TRP A 132 7.77 -29.83 -7.49
N THR A 133 6.52 -30.29 -7.65
CA THR A 133 5.39 -29.95 -6.78
C THR A 133 5.59 -30.27 -5.30
N GLU A 134 6.53 -31.16 -4.96
CA GLU A 134 6.88 -31.46 -3.56
C GLU A 134 7.63 -30.30 -2.88
N LEU A 135 8.27 -29.41 -3.65
CA LEU A 135 9.04 -28.27 -3.17
C LEU A 135 8.35 -26.92 -3.47
N TYR A 136 7.62 -26.83 -4.59
CA TYR A 136 7.02 -25.57 -5.06
C TYR A 136 5.59 -25.77 -5.52
N LYS A 137 4.72 -24.79 -5.30
CA LYS A 137 3.33 -24.86 -5.76
C LYS A 137 3.25 -24.65 -7.27
N ASP A 138 2.42 -25.44 -7.93
CA ASP A 138 2.09 -25.31 -9.35
C ASP A 138 0.89 -24.38 -9.58
N TYR A 139 0.42 -23.69 -8.53
CA TYR A 139 -0.70 -22.76 -8.58
C TYR A 139 -0.35 -21.41 -7.97
N THR A 140 -1.10 -20.39 -8.39
CA THR A 140 -1.07 -19.05 -7.82
C THR A 140 -2.48 -18.51 -7.70
N HIS A 141 -2.70 -17.66 -6.69
CA HIS A 141 -3.95 -16.94 -6.52
C HIS A 141 -3.80 -15.54 -7.09
N VAL A 142 -4.80 -15.09 -7.84
CA VAL A 142 -4.87 -13.73 -8.35
C VAL A 142 -6.06 -13.06 -7.70
N VAL A 143 -5.81 -11.96 -7.00
CA VAL A 143 -6.84 -11.13 -6.37
C VAL A 143 -6.98 -9.84 -7.16
N MET A 144 -8.21 -9.52 -7.54
CA MET A 144 -8.56 -8.32 -8.26
C MET A 144 -9.29 -7.36 -7.33
N GLN A 145 -8.81 -6.12 -7.27
CA GLN A 145 -9.43 -5.06 -6.49
C GLN A 145 -9.88 -3.94 -7.41
N LYS A 146 -11.15 -3.54 -7.32
CA LYS A 146 -11.63 -2.41 -8.11
C LYS A 146 -10.90 -1.13 -7.68
N SER A 147 -10.26 -0.47 -8.63
CA SER A 147 -9.61 0.82 -8.41
C SER A 147 -10.37 1.93 -9.11
N CYS A 148 -11.10 2.74 -8.34
CA CYS A 148 -11.81 3.88 -8.87
C CYS A 148 -10.85 5.06 -9.09
N PRO A 149 -11.02 5.84 -10.17
CA PRO A 149 -10.24 7.05 -10.40
C PRO A 149 -10.25 7.95 -9.17
N PHE A 150 -9.07 8.47 -8.83
CA PHE A 150 -8.95 9.44 -7.76
C PHE A 150 -9.39 10.83 -8.24
N ASP A 151 -10.27 11.46 -7.49
CA ASP A 151 -10.62 12.87 -7.63
C ASP A 151 -10.61 13.49 -6.23
N ILE A 152 -9.77 14.50 -6.02
CA ILE A 152 -9.64 15.21 -4.76
C ILE A 152 -10.96 15.88 -4.34
N HIS A 153 -11.82 16.25 -5.30
CA HIS A 153 -13.11 16.89 -5.00
C HIS A 153 -14.08 15.94 -4.31
N ASN A 154 -13.92 14.62 -4.46
CA ASN A 154 -14.69 13.62 -3.70
C ASN A 154 -14.38 13.64 -2.19
N PHE A 155 -13.29 14.30 -1.78
CA PHE A 155 -12.86 14.45 -0.39
C PHE A 155 -13.11 15.88 0.14
N THR A 156 -14.07 16.59 -0.45
CA THR A 156 -14.54 17.90 -0.03
C THR A 156 -16.01 17.84 0.41
N GLY A 157 -16.50 18.82 1.18
CA GLY A 157 -17.89 18.90 1.58
C GLY A 157 -18.15 18.33 2.97
N TRP A 158 -19.18 17.51 3.14
CA TRP A 158 -19.53 16.92 4.44
C TRP A 158 -18.80 15.60 4.66
N CYS A 159 -18.27 15.43 5.86
CA CYS A 159 -17.57 14.22 6.26
C CYS A 159 -18.02 13.76 7.65
N VAL A 160 -18.38 12.49 7.77
CA VAL A 160 -18.61 11.84 9.05
C VAL A 160 -17.28 11.30 9.55
N VAL A 161 -16.93 11.66 10.78
CA VAL A 161 -15.70 11.22 11.43
C VAL A 161 -16.06 10.32 12.60
N THR A 162 -15.47 9.13 12.62
CA THR A 162 -15.53 8.21 13.77
C THR A 162 -14.12 7.99 14.28
N SER A 163 -13.88 8.10 15.58
CA SER A 163 -12.54 7.92 16.14
C SER A 163 -12.56 7.13 17.44
N THR A 164 -11.60 6.23 17.61
CA THR A 164 -11.39 5.57 18.92
C THR A 164 -10.95 6.56 19.99
N PHE A 165 -10.40 7.72 19.60
CA PHE A 165 -10.12 8.82 20.54
C PHE A 165 -11.41 9.39 21.14
N TYR A 166 -12.46 9.57 20.33
CA TYR A 166 -13.73 10.13 20.81
C TYR A 166 -14.31 9.25 21.91
N ASN A 167 -14.38 7.93 21.67
CA ASN A 167 -14.90 6.98 22.64
C ASN A 167 -14.13 6.97 23.99
N GLN A 168 -12.85 7.35 23.99
CA GLN A 168 -12.01 7.34 25.19
C GLN A 168 -11.95 8.68 25.93
N TYR A 169 -12.00 9.80 25.19
CA TYR A 169 -11.71 11.13 25.75
C TYR A 169 -12.85 12.13 25.58
N LEU A 170 -13.82 11.87 24.71
CA LEU A 170 -14.98 12.73 24.51
C LEU A 170 -16.24 12.04 25.05
N ASN A 171 -16.86 12.66 26.06
CA ASN A 171 -18.06 12.10 26.68
C ASN A 171 -19.22 12.07 25.68
N ASN A 172 -19.80 10.88 25.47
CA ASN A 172 -20.98 10.65 24.62
C ASN A 172 -20.81 11.08 23.15
N VAL A 173 -19.58 11.19 22.64
CA VAL A 173 -19.32 11.44 21.22
C VAL A 173 -18.79 10.17 20.59
N SER A 174 -19.59 9.53 19.74
CA SER A 174 -19.14 8.37 18.96
C SER A 174 -18.66 8.76 17.56
N HIS A 175 -19.22 9.84 17.02
CA HIS A 175 -18.90 10.36 15.70
C HIS A 175 -19.16 11.87 15.63
N ARG A 176 -18.63 12.53 14.60
CA ARG A 176 -18.80 13.96 14.33
C ARG A 176 -19.14 14.17 12.86
N LEU A 177 -19.95 15.18 12.58
CA LEU A 177 -20.18 15.66 11.21
C LEU A 177 -19.37 16.95 11.02
N ILE A 178 -18.38 16.91 10.13
CA ILE A 178 -17.47 18.02 9.87
C ILE A 178 -17.58 18.51 8.43
N ARG A 179 -17.00 19.69 8.17
CA ARG A 179 -16.74 20.18 6.81
C ARG A 179 -15.30 19.93 6.41
N THR A 180 -15.11 19.66 5.12
CA THR A 180 -13.79 19.59 4.50
C THR A 180 -13.74 20.49 3.27
N GLU A 181 -12.58 21.08 3.03
CA GLU A 181 -12.34 22.00 1.91
C GLU A 181 -10.96 21.74 1.30
N LEU A 182 -10.77 22.14 0.05
CA LEU A 182 -9.46 22.04 -0.58
C LEU A 182 -8.46 22.94 0.12
N ALA A 183 -7.24 22.46 0.30
CA ALA A 183 -6.12 23.32 0.65
C ALA A 183 -5.61 24.00 -0.64
N GLU A 184 -6.09 25.21 -0.93
CA GLU A 184 -5.70 25.96 -2.12
C GLU A 184 -4.18 26.10 -2.24
N GLY A 185 -3.65 25.81 -3.43
CA GLY A 185 -2.21 25.85 -3.70
C GLY A 185 -1.44 24.61 -3.26
N GLU A 186 -2.10 23.62 -2.65
CA GLU A 186 -1.48 22.35 -2.25
C GLU A 186 -2.09 21.16 -2.98
N GLU A 187 -1.23 20.39 -3.65
CA GLU A 187 -1.65 19.25 -4.45
C GLU A 187 -2.24 18.12 -3.59
N ASN A 188 -3.44 17.68 -3.95
CA ASN A 188 -4.16 16.55 -3.34
C ASN A 188 -4.29 16.67 -1.83
N THR A 189 -4.58 17.87 -1.34
CA THR A 189 -4.64 18.16 0.09
C THR A 189 -5.98 18.79 0.46
N VAL A 190 -6.53 18.39 1.61
CA VAL A 190 -7.77 18.96 2.18
C VAL A 190 -7.55 19.45 3.60
N TRP A 191 -8.31 20.46 3.98
CA TRP A 191 -8.55 20.84 5.36
C TRP A 191 -9.75 20.07 5.90
N LEU A 192 -9.59 19.50 7.09
CA LEU A 192 -10.59 18.83 7.89
C LEU A 192 -10.93 19.76 9.06
N LYS A 193 -12.15 20.31 9.08
CA LYS A 193 -12.54 21.30 10.08
C LYS A 193 -12.91 20.65 11.40
N ASP A 194 -12.42 21.19 12.50
CA ASP A 194 -12.87 20.87 13.87
C ASP A 194 -12.93 19.36 14.21
N VAL A 195 -11.97 18.58 13.70
CA VAL A 195 -11.95 17.11 13.83
C VAL A 195 -12.02 16.70 15.30
N TYR A 196 -11.17 17.25 16.16
CA TYR A 196 -11.11 16.89 17.58
C TYR A 196 -11.64 18.01 18.49
N TYR A 197 -11.26 19.25 18.23
CA TYR A 197 -11.65 20.42 19.03
C TYR A 197 -11.93 21.61 18.11
N ALA A 198 -12.85 22.48 18.53
CA ALA A 198 -13.28 23.61 17.72
C ALA A 198 -12.15 24.64 17.53
N GLY A 199 -12.00 25.16 16.31
CA GLY A 199 -10.94 26.07 15.90
C GLY A 199 -9.59 25.40 15.58
N TYR A 200 -9.53 24.06 15.59
CA TYR A 200 -8.31 23.28 15.31
C TYR A 200 -8.49 22.41 14.07
N ASP A 201 -8.27 23.03 12.92
CA ASP A 201 -8.31 22.36 11.62
C ASP A 201 -7.09 21.47 11.41
N LEU A 202 -7.30 20.33 10.74
CA LEU A 202 -6.23 19.42 10.34
C LEU A 202 -6.09 19.39 8.84
N LYS A 203 -4.86 19.27 8.37
CA LYS A 203 -4.52 19.11 6.97
C LYS A 203 -4.17 17.66 6.67
N LEU A 204 -4.74 17.11 5.60
CA LEU A 204 -4.51 15.74 5.16
C LEU A 204 -4.16 15.72 3.66
N LYS A 205 -3.07 15.04 3.31
CA LYS A 205 -2.59 14.90 1.93
C LYS A 205 -2.78 13.49 1.41
N PHE A 206 -3.33 13.36 0.21
CA PHE A 206 -3.56 12.09 -0.48
C PHE A 206 -2.39 11.74 -1.41
N LYS A 207 -2.07 10.45 -1.52
CA LYS A 207 -1.01 9.92 -2.40
C LYS A 207 -1.61 8.90 -3.40
N PRO A 208 -2.26 9.37 -4.49
CA PRO A 208 -2.95 8.50 -5.44
C PRO A 208 -2.03 7.75 -6.43
N GLY A 209 -0.71 7.84 -6.28
CA GLY A 209 0.24 7.35 -7.28
C GLY A 209 0.16 5.84 -7.57
N ASN A 210 0.16 5.00 -6.53
CA ASN A 210 0.00 3.55 -6.68
C ASN A 210 -1.41 3.14 -6.22
N PRO A 211 -2.27 2.62 -7.12
CA PRO A 211 -3.61 2.17 -6.78
C PRO A 211 -3.70 1.08 -5.70
N LEU A 212 -2.66 0.26 -5.55
CA LEU A 212 -2.56 -0.76 -4.49
C LEU A 212 -2.03 -0.20 -3.16
N GLU A 213 -1.50 1.02 -3.17
CA GLU A 213 -1.00 1.72 -2.00
C GLU A 213 -1.60 3.14 -1.89
N PRO A 214 -2.94 3.28 -1.76
CA PRO A 214 -3.61 4.57 -1.69
C PRO A 214 -3.36 5.23 -0.33
N LYS A 215 -2.16 5.72 -0.09
CA LYS A 215 -1.73 6.26 1.21
C LYS A 215 -2.25 7.68 1.44
N VAL A 216 -2.38 8.04 2.71
CA VAL A 216 -2.47 9.43 3.15
C VAL A 216 -1.27 9.81 4.01
N GLU A 217 -0.94 11.09 3.99
CA GLU A 217 0.10 11.70 4.80
C GLU A 217 -0.45 12.89 5.57
N MET A 218 0.09 13.09 6.77
CA MET A 218 -0.26 14.19 7.64
C MET A 218 0.98 14.63 8.40
N ASP A 219 1.33 15.90 8.29
CA ASP A 219 2.39 16.52 9.09
C ASP A 219 1.94 16.64 10.56
N ASP A 220 2.92 16.74 11.46
CA ASP A 220 2.69 17.04 12.87
C ASP A 220 1.89 18.34 13.03
N GLN A 221 0.74 18.23 13.69
CA GLN A 221 -0.21 19.33 13.85
C GLN A 221 -0.69 19.45 15.30
N ILE A 222 -1.46 20.50 15.59
CA ILE A 222 -2.10 20.70 16.89
C ILE A 222 -3.57 20.34 16.73
N ALA A 223 -4.02 19.32 17.47
CA ALA A 223 -5.41 18.88 17.43
C ALA A 223 -6.31 19.67 18.38
N GLY A 224 -5.74 20.29 19.42
CA GLY A 224 -6.50 21.08 20.40
C GLY A 224 -5.70 21.41 21.66
N PRO A 225 -6.37 22.03 22.66
CA PRO A 225 -5.75 22.32 23.94
C PRO A 225 -5.89 21.15 24.93
N THR A 226 -4.85 20.88 25.71
CA THR A 226 -4.91 19.81 26.73
C THR A 226 -5.92 20.11 27.84
N GLY A 227 -6.14 21.39 28.14
CA GLY A 227 -7.12 21.85 29.12
C GLY A 227 -8.55 21.40 28.80
N GLU A 228 -8.92 21.42 27.51
CA GLU A 228 -10.24 20.94 27.06
C GLU A 228 -10.26 19.41 26.95
N ALA A 229 -9.17 18.82 26.46
CA ALA A 229 -9.09 17.37 26.29
C ALA A 229 -9.11 16.57 27.60
N PHE A 230 -8.48 17.10 28.64
CA PHE A 230 -8.22 16.36 29.89
C PHE A 230 -8.74 17.07 31.14
N ASN A 231 -9.49 18.16 30.98
CA ASN A 231 -9.92 19.05 32.08
C ASN A 231 -8.75 19.58 32.93
N THR A 232 -7.53 19.61 32.38
CA THR A 232 -6.32 20.11 33.04
C THR A 232 -5.23 20.43 32.02
N ILE A 233 -4.34 21.37 32.37
CA ILE A 233 -3.24 21.78 31.47
C ILE A 233 -2.05 20.85 31.68
N HIS A 234 -1.77 20.03 30.67
CA HIS A 234 -0.56 19.21 30.59
C HIS A 234 0.51 19.84 29.69
N GLY A 235 1.78 19.72 30.09
CA GLY A 235 2.93 20.15 29.30
C GLY A 235 2.90 21.63 28.94
N ASP A 236 2.99 21.93 27.64
CA ASP A 236 2.87 23.27 27.07
C ASP A 236 1.43 23.68 26.71
N GLY A 237 0.43 22.89 27.12
CA GLY A 237 -0.99 23.18 26.90
C GLY A 237 -1.52 22.71 25.54
N LYS A 238 -0.70 22.12 24.67
CA LYS A 238 -1.08 21.75 23.30
C LYS A 238 -1.09 20.25 23.10
N LEU A 239 -2.26 19.72 22.74
CA LEU A 239 -2.42 18.36 22.24
C LEU A 239 -1.99 18.33 20.77
N ARG A 240 -0.99 17.51 20.48
CA ARG A 240 -0.45 17.34 19.13
C ARG A 240 -0.88 16.03 18.54
N ILE A 241 -1.02 16.02 17.22
CA ILE A 241 -1.37 14.85 16.43
C ILE A 241 -0.30 14.61 15.37
N SER A 242 0.05 13.35 15.18
CA SER A 242 0.97 12.91 14.14
C SER A 242 0.54 11.57 13.56
N GLN A 243 1.04 11.21 12.39
CA GLN A 243 0.82 9.89 11.80
C GLN A 243 1.95 8.94 12.22
N PRO A 244 1.67 7.78 12.85
CA PRO A 244 2.70 6.82 13.20
C PRO A 244 3.27 6.16 11.93
N SER A 245 4.58 5.88 11.93
CA SER A 245 5.24 5.22 10.78
C SER A 245 4.97 3.72 10.70
N VAL A 246 4.52 3.10 11.81
CA VAL A 246 4.32 1.65 11.92
C VAL A 246 3.04 1.18 11.23
N TYR A 247 2.02 2.04 11.19
CA TYR A 247 0.70 1.68 10.65
C TYR A 247 0.37 2.56 9.44
N PRO A 248 0.17 1.97 8.24
CA PRO A 248 -0.17 2.75 7.07
C PRO A 248 -1.60 3.28 7.19
N SER A 249 -1.74 4.59 6.99
CA SER A 249 -3.03 5.24 6.78
C SER A 249 -3.34 5.27 5.29
N TYR A 250 -4.58 5.00 4.92
CA TYR A 250 -4.97 4.83 3.51
C TYR A 250 -6.36 5.37 3.22
N PHE A 251 -6.64 5.60 1.95
CA PHE A 251 -7.93 6.05 1.45
C PHE A 251 -8.53 5.08 0.42
N ASN A 252 -9.81 5.21 0.16
CA ASN A 252 -10.52 4.44 -0.86
C ASN A 252 -11.33 5.39 -1.74
N SER A 253 -10.97 5.51 -3.02
CA SER A 253 -11.67 6.37 -3.99
C SER A 253 -13.04 5.83 -4.42
N CYS A 254 -13.29 4.52 -4.28
CA CYS A 254 -14.58 3.95 -4.67
C CYS A 254 -15.67 4.29 -3.67
N GLN A 255 -15.32 4.26 -2.38
CA GLN A 255 -16.22 4.49 -1.25
C GLN A 255 -16.05 5.86 -0.60
N ASN A 256 -15.08 6.66 -1.04
CA ASN A 256 -14.77 7.99 -0.51
C ASN A 256 -14.57 7.98 1.01
N TYR A 257 -13.64 7.18 1.50
CA TYR A 257 -13.24 7.19 2.91
C TYR A 257 -11.73 7.22 3.10
N VAL A 258 -11.30 7.61 4.30
CA VAL A 258 -9.93 7.52 4.80
C VAL A 258 -9.93 6.78 6.13
N MET A 259 -9.09 5.76 6.25
CA MET A 259 -8.74 5.16 7.53
C MET A 259 -7.36 5.65 7.95
N GLN A 260 -7.31 6.41 9.04
CA GLN A 260 -6.10 7.04 9.54
C GLN A 260 -5.72 6.52 10.92
N TYR A 261 -4.46 6.13 11.07
CA TYR A 261 -3.84 5.94 12.37
C TYR A 261 -3.22 7.27 12.80
N VAL A 262 -3.48 7.69 14.03
CA VAL A 262 -2.96 8.95 14.57
C VAL A 262 -2.42 8.75 15.98
N THR A 263 -1.29 9.35 16.28
CA THR A 263 -0.70 9.38 17.62
C THR A 263 -0.91 10.75 18.22
N MET A 264 -1.52 10.78 19.41
CA MET A 264 -1.70 12.00 20.18
C MET A 264 -0.59 12.13 21.23
N SER A 265 0.01 13.31 21.34
CA SER A 265 1.11 13.56 22.27
C SER A 265 1.12 14.99 22.82
N VAL A 266 1.88 15.19 23.89
CA VAL A 266 2.07 16.47 24.54
C VAL A 266 3.57 16.73 24.67
N LYS A 267 3.99 17.97 24.41
CA LYS A 267 5.38 18.42 24.64
C LYS A 267 5.46 19.26 25.91
N ASP A 268 6.63 19.30 26.52
CA ASP A 268 6.90 20.20 27.64
C ASP A 268 7.14 21.63 27.14
N LYS A 269 7.29 22.58 28.07
CA LYS A 269 7.56 23.99 27.73
C LYS A 269 8.88 24.23 27.00
N LYS A 270 9.79 23.24 26.98
CA LYS A 270 11.08 23.30 26.29
C LYS A 270 11.02 22.63 24.90
N GLY A 271 9.89 22.06 24.52
CA GLY A 271 9.67 21.41 23.23
C GLY A 271 10.03 19.92 23.19
N SER A 272 10.42 19.33 24.32
CA SER A 272 10.68 17.89 24.44
C SER A 272 9.38 17.11 24.63
N LEU A 273 9.35 15.84 24.26
CA LEU A 273 8.18 14.98 24.51
C LEU A 273 7.91 14.90 26.03
N TYR A 274 6.72 15.34 26.45
CA TYR A 274 6.26 15.25 27.83
C TYR A 274 5.53 13.93 28.07
N GLY A 275 4.73 13.49 27.10
CA GLY A 275 4.05 12.21 27.15
C GLY A 275 3.29 11.90 25.86
N THR A 276 3.08 10.61 25.62
CA THR A 276 2.22 10.10 24.56
C THR A 276 0.88 9.73 25.17
N VAL A 277 -0.21 10.24 24.60
CA VAL A 277 -1.57 9.95 25.05
C VAL A 277 -1.99 8.57 24.54
N GLY A 278 -1.72 8.29 23.27
CA GLY A 278 -2.00 6.99 22.65
C GLY A 278 -2.00 7.07 21.13
N THR A 279 -2.23 5.92 20.50
CA THR A 279 -2.47 5.81 19.06
C THR A 279 -3.91 5.36 18.83
N PHE A 280 -4.59 6.06 17.93
CA PHE A 280 -6.02 5.95 17.67
C PHE A 280 -6.27 5.69 16.20
N ILE A 281 -7.43 5.12 15.92
CA ILE A 281 -7.94 4.93 14.56
C ILE A 281 -9.03 5.96 14.35
N THR A 282 -8.95 6.70 13.26
CA THR A 282 -9.95 7.68 12.83
C THR A 282 -10.38 7.35 11.41
N LEU A 283 -11.68 7.15 11.23
CA LEU A 283 -12.34 6.92 9.95
C LEU A 283 -13.01 8.21 9.53
N TYR A 284 -12.75 8.65 8.30
CA TYR A 284 -13.38 9.79 7.65
C TYR A 284 -14.19 9.27 6.47
N GLU A 285 -15.50 9.52 6.44
CA GLU A 285 -16.41 9.08 5.38
C GLU A 285 -17.08 10.31 4.75
N TRP A 286 -16.82 10.55 3.47
CA TRP A 286 -17.39 11.69 2.76
C TRP A 286 -18.78 11.34 2.25
N ILE A 287 -19.75 12.20 2.58
CA ILE A 287 -21.17 11.97 2.33
C ILE A 287 -21.79 13.10 1.51
N SER A 288 -22.92 12.81 0.89
CA SER A 288 -23.67 13.81 0.13
C SER A 288 -24.32 14.86 1.04
N ASP A 289 -24.60 16.06 0.50
CA ASP A 289 -25.36 17.09 1.22
C ASP A 289 -26.72 16.58 1.71
N ALA A 290 -27.42 15.79 0.90
CA ALA A 290 -28.71 15.19 1.27
C ALA A 290 -28.60 14.18 2.42
N GLU A 291 -27.47 13.48 2.54
CA GLU A 291 -27.20 12.60 3.67
C GLU A 291 -26.82 13.39 4.92
N ALA A 292 -26.01 14.44 4.78
CA ALA A 292 -25.65 15.31 5.89
C ALA A 292 -26.87 15.99 6.50
N GLU A 293 -27.82 16.47 5.70
CA GLU A 293 -29.08 17.05 6.21
C GLU A 293 -29.93 16.01 6.96
N ARG A 294 -30.06 14.79 6.42
CA ARG A 294 -30.76 13.70 7.13
C ARG A 294 -30.12 13.36 8.47
N ILE A 295 -28.79 13.36 8.55
CA ILE A 295 -28.06 13.10 9.78
C ILE A 295 -28.34 14.21 10.81
N LYS A 296 -28.32 15.48 10.41
CA LYS A 296 -28.66 16.61 11.29
C LYS A 296 -30.09 16.52 11.82
N GLU A 297 -31.06 16.18 10.97
CA GLU A 297 -32.46 16.02 11.36
C GLU A 297 -32.69 14.91 12.42
N GLN A 298 -31.81 13.90 12.46
CA GLN A 298 -31.86 12.81 13.43
C GLN A 298 -31.30 13.17 14.82
N GLY A 299 -30.96 14.45 15.05
CA GLY A 299 -30.52 14.96 16.35
C GLY A 299 -29.02 14.88 16.55
N PHE A 300 -28.26 15.09 15.48
CA PHE A 300 -26.83 15.39 15.54
C PHE A 300 -26.56 16.78 16.14
#